data_AF-A0A379AZG5-F1
#
_entry.id   AF-A0A379AZG5-F1
#
_cell.length_a   1.000
_cell.length_b   1.000
_cell.length_c   1.000
_cell.angle_alpha   90.00
_cell.angle_beta   90.00
_cell.angle_gamma   90.00
#
_symmetry.space_group_name_H-M   'P 1'
#
loop_
_entity.id
_entity.type
_entity.pdbx_description
1 polymer ?
#
loop_
_entity_poly.entity_id
_entity_poly.type
_entity_poly.pdbx_seq_one_letter_code
_entity_poly.pdbx_strand_id
1 'polypeptide(L)'
;MYFQFVLAYIIWTNKNKKFALLVLFCALMGMLGSILSTARGGWIGVPFILVFTLYIYRKKLPKYFFPILFSTISTFVIIVSLTNTGGIIDRINAAKADITQYVSSENTSTSVGARFDMWKASFAIQEKPILGWGKQGIYDKKQELAKEGIISEYAASFVHNHNQFIDDTVKKGLIGLIALLFVFIVPLRFFISNLKTDNPELLCLSSLGIIHVTSTMFYNFSQSFFSHNSGNIFYFFLIVIFYAAIKVVKNKS
;
A
#
# COMPACT_ATOMS: atom_id res chain seq x y z
N MET A 1 9.60 -2.14 2.35
CA MET A 1 9.84 -3.14 1.29
C MET A 1 10.24 -2.48 -0.04
N TYR A 2 9.45 -1.55 -0.58
CA TYR A 2 9.62 -1.05 -1.96
C TYR A 2 10.89 -0.22 -2.24
N PHE A 3 11.36 0.55 -1.25
CA PHE A 3 12.53 1.42 -1.38
C PHE A 3 13.84 0.68 -1.60
N GLN A 4 13.93 -0.55 -1.09
CA GLN A 4 15.21 -1.21 -0.87
C GLN A 4 15.83 -1.69 -2.19
N PHE A 5 15.03 -2.01 -3.21
CA PHE A 5 15.55 -2.37 -4.54
C PHE A 5 16.16 -1.18 -5.27
N VAL A 6 15.53 0.00 -5.16
CA VAL A 6 16.04 1.25 -5.73
C VAL A 6 17.30 1.71 -4.99
N LEU A 7 17.28 1.69 -3.66
CA LEU A 7 18.45 1.97 -2.84
C LEU A 7 19.60 1.01 -3.14
N ALA A 8 19.35 -0.29 -3.22
CA ALA A 8 20.38 -1.29 -3.52
C ALA A 8 21.02 -1.07 -4.88
N TYR A 9 20.23 -0.82 -5.93
CA TYR A 9 20.75 -0.52 -7.26
C TYR A 9 21.64 0.73 -7.27
N ILE A 10 21.23 1.78 -6.55
CA ILE A 10 21.96 3.05 -6.53
C ILE A 10 23.24 2.97 -5.70
N ILE A 11 23.19 2.31 -4.54
CA ILE A 11 24.37 2.05 -3.70
C ILE A 11 25.38 1.16 -4.46
N TRP A 12 24.88 0.20 -5.23
CA TRP A 12 25.70 -0.64 -6.10
C TRP A 12 26.41 0.20 -7.17
N THR A 13 25.71 1.14 -7.81
CA THR A 13 26.31 2.05 -8.79
C THR A 13 27.32 3.03 -8.18
N ASN A 14 27.19 3.38 -6.89
CA ASN A 14 28.14 4.20 -6.14
C ASN A 14 29.33 3.40 -5.55
N LYS A 15 29.63 2.23 -6.11
CA LYS A 15 30.77 1.33 -5.76
C LYS A 15 30.81 0.80 -4.32
N ASN A 16 29.80 1.06 -3.47
CA ASN A 16 29.76 0.51 -2.11
C ASN A 16 29.01 -0.83 -2.07
N LYS A 17 29.61 -1.87 -2.64
CA LYS A 17 29.00 -3.20 -2.79
C LYS A 17 28.56 -3.83 -1.47
N LYS A 18 29.29 -3.60 -0.36
CA LYS A 18 28.94 -4.12 0.97
C LYS A 18 27.63 -3.54 1.47
N PHE A 19 27.44 -2.23 1.31
CA PHE A 19 26.21 -1.56 1.72
C PHE A 19 25.02 -1.92 0.80
N ALA A 20 25.28 -2.14 -0.49
CA ALA A 20 24.25 -2.62 -1.43
C ALA A 20 23.75 -4.03 -1.04
N LEU A 21 24.67 -4.94 -0.68
CA LEU A 21 24.33 -6.28 -0.19
C LEU A 21 23.53 -6.24 1.11
N LEU A 22 23.89 -5.35 2.05
CA LEU A 22 23.13 -5.16 3.28
C LEU A 22 21.69 -4.68 2.99
N VAL A 23 21.52 -3.72 2.07
CA VAL A 23 20.19 -3.24 1.68
C VAL A 23 19.37 -4.33 0.99
N LEU A 24 19.99 -5.15 0.13
CA LEU A 24 19.32 -6.32 -0.47
C LEU A 24 18.91 -7.34 0.60
N PHE A 25 19.78 -7.63 1.56
CA PHE A 25 19.46 -8.51 2.68
C PHE A 25 18.28 -7.97 3.50
N CYS A 26 18.29 -6.68 3.86
CA CYS A 26 17.15 -6.04 4.53
C CYS A 26 15.87 -6.05 3.68
N ALA A 27 15.97 -6.00 2.35
CA ALA A 27 14.84 -6.14 1.43
C ALA A 27 14.24 -7.54 1.50
N LEU A 28 15.08 -8.57 1.44
CA LEU A 28 14.69 -9.97 1.55
C LEU A 28 14.08 -10.27 2.91
N MET A 29 14.68 -9.79 4.00
CA MET A 29 14.10 -9.94 5.35
C MET A 29 12.75 -9.23 5.48
N GLY A 30 12.61 -8.04 4.88
CA GLY A 30 11.33 -7.33 4.82
C GLY A 30 10.27 -8.09 4.01
N MET A 31 10.64 -8.72 2.90
CA MET A 31 9.76 -9.60 2.12
C MET A 31 9.34 -10.84 2.93
N LEU A 32 10.29 -11.50 3.59
CA LEU A 32 10.00 -12.65 4.46
C LEU A 32 9.05 -12.24 5.58
N GLY A 33 9.28 -11.12 6.27
CA GLY A 33 8.36 -10.59 7.28
C GLY A 33 6.97 -10.29 6.71
N SER A 34 6.87 -9.78 5.48
CA SER A 34 5.59 -9.55 4.81
C SER A 34 4.84 -10.85 4.46
N ILE A 35 5.56 -11.92 4.09
CA ILE A 35 4.98 -13.25 3.83
C ILE A 35 4.49 -13.85 5.15
N LEU A 36 5.35 -13.87 6.17
CA LEU A 36 5.05 -14.46 7.47
C LEU A 36 3.90 -13.75 8.19
N SER A 37 3.77 -12.44 8.03
CA SER A 37 2.64 -11.66 8.57
C SER A 37 1.32 -11.90 7.83
N THR A 38 1.32 -12.63 6.70
CA THR A 38 0.16 -12.85 5.83
C THR A 38 -0.50 -11.55 5.33
N ALA A 39 0.24 -10.44 5.39
CA ALA A 39 -0.25 -9.11 5.03
C ALA A 39 -0.41 -9.01 3.51
N ARG A 40 -1.64 -9.21 3.04
CA ARG A 40 -2.01 -9.35 1.62
C ARG A 40 -2.12 -8.02 0.85
N GLY A 41 -2.49 -6.95 1.54
CA GLY A 41 -2.81 -5.67 0.91
C GLY A 41 -1.63 -4.94 0.25
N GLY A 42 -0.42 -5.13 0.78
CA GLY A 42 0.78 -4.55 0.19
C GLY A 42 1.08 -5.11 -1.21
N TRP A 43 0.87 -6.41 -1.42
CA TRP A 43 1.29 -7.12 -2.64
C TRP A 43 0.67 -6.56 -3.92
N ILE A 44 -0.55 -6.01 -3.84
CA ILE A 44 -1.23 -5.39 -4.97
C ILE A 44 -0.39 -4.25 -5.56
N GLY A 45 0.32 -3.49 -4.72
CA GLY A 45 1.17 -2.37 -5.17
C GLY A 45 2.50 -2.80 -5.81
N VAL A 46 2.98 -4.02 -5.52
CA VAL A 46 4.29 -4.52 -6.00
C VAL A 46 4.46 -4.41 -7.52
N PRO A 47 3.57 -4.94 -8.37
CA PRO A 47 3.75 -4.87 -9.81
C PRO A 47 3.78 -3.43 -10.33
N PHE A 48 2.91 -2.56 -9.82
CA PHE A 48 2.84 -1.16 -10.25
C PHE A 48 4.10 -0.38 -9.86
N ILE A 49 4.57 -0.57 -8.63
CA ILE A 49 5.78 0.09 -8.13
C ILE A 49 7.02 -0.41 -8.88
N LEU A 50 7.08 -1.72 -9.18
CA LEU A 50 8.17 -2.30 -9.95
C LEU A 50 8.19 -1.72 -11.37
N VAL A 51 7.07 -1.77 -12.10
CA VAL A 51 6.97 -1.22 -13.46
C VAL A 51 7.34 0.27 -13.48
N PHE A 52 6.83 1.04 -12.52
CA PHE A 52 7.14 2.46 -12.41
C PHE A 52 8.63 2.73 -12.16
N THR A 53 9.25 1.95 -11.26
CA THR A 53 10.69 2.02 -10.98
C THR A 53 11.51 1.68 -12.23
N LEU A 54 11.18 0.59 -12.91
CA LEU A 54 11.83 0.20 -14.16
C LEU A 54 11.68 1.29 -15.23
N TYR A 55 10.52 1.92 -15.31
CA TYR A 55 10.27 3.02 -16.24
C TYR A 55 11.16 4.23 -15.96
N ILE A 56 11.33 4.64 -14.70
CA ILE A 56 12.23 5.75 -14.32
C ILE A 56 13.68 5.44 -14.71
N TYR A 57 14.16 4.23 -14.38
CA TYR A 57 15.56 3.87 -14.56
C TYR A 57 15.87 3.25 -15.93
N ARG A 58 14.90 3.11 -16.84
CA ARG A 58 15.03 2.35 -18.10
C ARG A 58 16.26 2.68 -18.95
N LYS A 59 16.71 3.93 -18.94
CA LYS A 59 17.89 4.38 -19.70
C LYS A 59 19.23 4.17 -18.97
N LYS A 60 19.18 3.93 -17.65
CA LYS A 60 20.34 3.75 -16.77
C LYS A 60 20.59 2.27 -16.43
N LEU A 61 19.60 1.40 -16.62
CA LEU A 61 19.71 -0.03 -16.31
C LEU A 61 20.69 -0.76 -17.26
N PRO A 62 21.62 -1.58 -16.73
CA PRO A 62 22.49 -2.39 -17.56
C PRO A 62 21.73 -3.54 -18.23
N LYS A 63 22.21 -4.01 -19.39
CA LYS A 63 21.55 -5.08 -20.18
C LYS A 63 21.34 -6.40 -19.41
N TYR A 64 22.21 -6.70 -18.45
CA TYR A 64 22.13 -7.89 -17.59
C TYR A 64 21.17 -7.75 -16.38
N PHE A 65 20.56 -6.57 -16.18
CA PHE A 65 19.65 -6.36 -15.06
C PHE A 65 18.39 -7.23 -15.14
N PHE A 66 17.74 -7.29 -16.30
CA PHE A 66 16.51 -8.07 -16.50
C PHE A 66 16.69 -9.58 -16.28
N PRO A 67 17.72 -10.25 -16.82
CA PRO A 67 17.92 -11.68 -16.53
C PRO A 67 18.23 -11.94 -15.05
N ILE A 68 18.97 -11.07 -14.35
CA ILE A 68 19.23 -11.21 -12.90
C ILE A 68 17.93 -11.04 -12.10
N LEU A 69 17.12 -10.03 -12.43
CA LEU A 69 15.82 -9.80 -11.78
C LEU A 69 14.90 -11.01 -11.96
N PHE A 70 14.79 -11.53 -13.19
CA PHE A 70 13.98 -12.70 -13.50
C PHE A 70 14.46 -13.95 -12.77
N SER A 71 15.78 -14.19 -12.74
CA SER A 71 16.38 -15.30 -11.99
C SER A 71 16.09 -15.18 -10.49
N THR A 72 16.25 -13.99 -9.91
CA THR A 72 15.99 -13.75 -8.48
C THR A 72 14.53 -14.00 -8.12
N ILE A 73 13.59 -13.48 -8.92
CA ILE A 73 12.14 -13.71 -8.71
C ILE A 73 11.82 -15.19 -8.84
N SER A 74 12.36 -15.87 -9.86
CA SER A 74 12.14 -17.30 -10.09
C SER A 74 12.66 -18.15 -8.92
N THR A 75 13.88 -17.90 -8.45
CA THR A 75 14.46 -18.58 -7.29
C THR A 75 13.64 -18.34 -6.03
N PHE A 76 13.19 -17.10 -5.80
CA PHE A 76 12.34 -16.77 -4.67
C PHE A 76 11.00 -17.54 -4.71
N VAL A 77 10.34 -17.57 -5.87
CA VAL A 77 9.10 -18.33 -6.08
C VAL A 77 9.32 -19.82 -5.82
N ILE A 78 10.43 -20.40 -6.31
CA ILE A 78 10.78 -21.80 -6.07
C ILE A 78 10.96 -22.06 -4.57
N ILE A 79 11.72 -21.22 -3.85
CA ILE A 79 11.94 -21.38 -2.41
C ILE A 79 10.61 -21.34 -1.64
N VAL A 80 9.73 -20.37 -1.95
CA VAL A 80 8.42 -20.25 -1.30
C VAL A 80 7.54 -21.47 -1.61
N SER A 81 7.56 -21.97 -2.84
CA SER A 81 6.80 -23.18 -3.23
C SER A 81 7.31 -24.46 -2.56
N LEU A 82 8.61 -24.55 -2.26
CA LEU A 82 9.20 -25.69 -1.56
C LEU A 82 8.95 -25.68 -0.05
N THR A 83 8.63 -24.52 0.53
CA THR A 83 8.19 -24.46 1.93
C THR A 83 6.76 -24.99 2.06
N ASN A 84 6.62 -26.25 2.47
CA ASN A 84 5.38 -27.02 2.61
C ASN A 84 4.39 -26.42 3.62
N THR A 85 3.80 -25.27 3.28
CA THR A 85 2.93 -24.47 4.16
C THR A 85 1.59 -24.18 3.50
N GLY A 86 0.89 -25.20 2.97
CA GLY A 86 -0.43 -25.02 2.34
C GLY A 86 -0.49 -23.82 1.38
N GLY A 87 0.61 -23.65 0.64
CA GLY A 87 1.08 -22.37 0.15
C GLY A 87 0.23 -21.85 -1.00
N ILE A 88 -0.35 -20.67 -0.84
CA ILE A 88 -1.10 -19.90 -1.85
C ILE A 88 -2.38 -20.58 -2.38
N ILE A 89 -2.36 -21.83 -2.84
CA ILE A 89 -3.50 -22.55 -3.40
C ILE A 89 -4.59 -22.76 -2.34
N ASP A 90 -4.24 -23.25 -1.15
CA ASP A 90 -5.23 -23.42 -0.07
C ASP A 90 -5.81 -22.07 0.38
N ARG A 91 -5.01 -21.00 0.28
CA ARG A 91 -5.44 -19.63 0.58
C ARG A 91 -6.38 -19.07 -0.49
N ILE A 92 -6.12 -19.36 -1.77
CA ILE A 92 -7.02 -19.03 -2.88
C ILE A 92 -8.34 -19.79 -2.72
N ASN A 93 -8.27 -21.07 -2.38
CA ASN A 93 -9.45 -21.91 -2.16
C ASN A 93 -10.26 -21.43 -0.96
N ALA A 94 -9.61 -21.05 0.15
CA ALA A 94 -10.27 -20.45 1.30
C ALA A 94 -10.95 -19.10 0.94
N ALA A 95 -10.27 -18.22 0.19
CA ALA A 95 -10.88 -16.97 -0.25
C ALA A 95 -12.07 -17.18 -1.19
N LYS A 96 -12.00 -18.18 -2.09
CA LYS A 96 -13.13 -18.57 -2.94
C LYS A 96 -14.29 -19.10 -2.09
N ALA A 97 -14.01 -19.96 -1.11
CA ALA A 97 -15.03 -20.47 -0.20
C ALA A 97 -15.70 -19.34 0.59
N ASP A 98 -14.93 -18.40 1.15
CA ASP A 98 -15.46 -17.22 1.85
C ASP A 98 -16.38 -16.38 0.95
N ILE A 99 -16.01 -16.17 -0.32
CA ILE A 99 -16.82 -15.42 -1.29
C ILE A 99 -18.10 -16.18 -1.62
N THR A 100 -18.00 -17.50 -1.88
CA THR A 100 -19.18 -18.33 -2.18
C THR A 100 -20.15 -18.31 -1.01
N GLN A 101 -19.67 -18.46 0.23
CA GLN A 101 -20.50 -18.41 1.45
C GLN A 101 -21.17 -17.05 1.68
N TYR A 102 -20.48 -15.96 1.32
CA TYR A 102 -21.07 -14.62 1.38
C TYR A 102 -22.17 -14.44 0.32
N VAL A 103 -21.93 -14.89 -0.92
CA VAL A 103 -22.90 -14.79 -2.02
C VAL A 103 -24.11 -15.71 -1.81
N SER A 104 -23.91 -16.91 -1.25
CA SER A 104 -24.99 -17.83 -0.89
C SER A 104 -25.78 -17.39 0.34
N SER A 105 -25.36 -16.31 1.02
CA SER A 105 -25.90 -15.86 2.32
C SER A 105 -25.82 -16.91 3.43
N GLU A 106 -25.01 -17.96 3.26
CA GLU A 106 -24.83 -19.02 4.25
C GLU A 106 -23.95 -18.54 5.42
N ASN A 107 -22.93 -17.73 5.15
CA ASN A 107 -22.11 -17.13 6.19
C ASN A 107 -21.45 -15.81 5.74
N THR A 108 -21.95 -14.70 6.27
CA THR A 108 -21.41 -13.35 5.99
C THR A 108 -20.36 -12.90 7.01
N SER A 109 -20.18 -13.64 8.12
CA SER A 109 -19.27 -13.29 9.22
C SER A 109 -17.83 -13.77 8.99
N THR A 110 -17.37 -13.75 7.74
CA THR A 110 -15.98 -14.04 7.37
C THR A 110 -15.18 -12.74 7.23
N SER A 111 -13.85 -12.83 7.18
CA SER A 111 -13.00 -11.63 7.00
C SER A 111 -13.22 -10.94 5.65
N VAL A 112 -13.66 -11.67 4.63
CA VAL A 112 -13.98 -11.13 3.30
C VAL A 112 -15.42 -10.61 3.30
N GLY A 113 -16.37 -11.38 3.82
CA GLY A 113 -17.77 -10.98 3.93
C GLY A 113 -17.95 -9.69 4.73
N ALA A 114 -17.25 -9.57 5.87
CA ALA A 114 -17.26 -8.35 6.68
C ALA A 114 -16.80 -7.12 5.89
N ARG A 115 -15.79 -7.24 5.02
CA ARG A 115 -15.33 -6.11 4.18
C ARG A 115 -16.39 -5.71 3.18
N PHE A 116 -17.03 -6.67 2.52
CA PHE A 116 -18.11 -6.37 1.59
C PHE A 116 -19.30 -5.72 2.28
N ASP A 117 -19.68 -6.19 3.46
CA ASP A 117 -20.72 -5.56 4.27
C ASP A 117 -20.33 -4.14 4.72
N MET A 118 -19.08 -3.92 5.14
CA MET A 118 -18.59 -2.58 5.46
C MET A 118 -18.62 -1.64 4.25
N TRP A 119 -18.33 -2.14 3.05
CA TRP A 119 -18.44 -1.37 1.81
C TRP A 119 -19.91 -1.16 1.42
N LYS A 120 -20.79 -2.12 1.66
CA LYS A 120 -22.23 -1.94 1.49
C LYS A 120 -22.75 -0.84 2.43
N ALA A 121 -22.35 -0.85 3.69
CA ALA A 121 -22.68 0.20 4.65
C ALA A 121 -22.15 1.59 4.23
N SER A 122 -21.09 1.64 3.41
CA SER A 122 -20.55 2.90 2.91
C SER A 122 -21.52 3.66 1.99
N PHE A 123 -22.50 2.98 1.38
CA PHE A 123 -23.52 3.62 0.55
C PHE A 123 -24.41 4.60 1.34
N ALA A 124 -24.45 4.51 2.67
CA ALA A 124 -25.07 5.51 3.53
C ALA A 124 -24.51 6.93 3.30
N ILE A 125 -23.32 7.07 2.67
CA ILE A 125 -22.80 8.38 2.29
C ILE A 125 -23.74 9.19 1.40
N GLN A 126 -24.66 8.54 0.67
CA GLN A 126 -25.67 9.22 -0.15
C GLN A 126 -26.56 10.16 0.68
N GLU A 127 -26.79 9.87 1.96
CA GLU A 127 -27.58 10.72 2.86
C GLU A 127 -26.80 11.97 3.32
N LYS A 128 -25.47 11.89 3.40
CA LYS A 128 -24.59 12.99 3.89
C LYS A 128 -23.34 13.18 3.02
N PRO A 129 -23.48 13.47 1.71
CA PRO A 129 -22.37 13.34 0.75
C PRO A 129 -21.22 14.34 0.96
N ILE A 130 -21.50 15.52 1.52
CA ILE A 130 -20.51 16.60 1.62
C ILE A 130 -19.61 16.45 2.85
N LEU A 131 -20.21 16.33 4.04
CA LEU A 131 -19.50 16.28 5.32
C LEU A 131 -19.40 14.88 5.92
N GLY A 132 -20.11 13.91 5.36
CA GLY A 132 -20.17 12.55 5.88
C GLY A 132 -20.94 12.46 7.19
N TRP A 133 -20.86 11.28 7.79
CA TRP A 133 -21.59 10.92 9.00
C TRP A 133 -20.86 11.23 10.31
N GLY A 134 -19.58 11.60 10.23
CA GLY A 134 -18.68 11.57 11.39
C GLY A 134 -18.40 10.13 11.86
N LYS A 135 -17.51 9.99 12.84
CA LYS A 135 -17.12 8.67 13.37
C LYS A 135 -18.27 7.98 14.10
N GLN A 136 -18.98 8.69 14.97
CA GLN A 136 -20.09 8.12 15.73
C GLN A 136 -21.30 7.87 14.83
N GLY A 137 -21.66 8.83 13.97
CA GLY A 137 -22.85 8.69 13.11
C GLY A 137 -22.75 7.51 12.14
N ILE A 138 -21.57 7.21 11.57
CA ILE A 138 -21.46 6.01 10.73
C ILE A 138 -21.48 4.73 11.54
N TYR A 139 -20.95 4.76 12.77
CA TYR A 139 -21.02 3.60 13.66
C TYR A 139 -22.48 3.29 14.00
N ASP A 140 -23.26 4.29 14.38
CA ASP A 140 -24.69 4.13 14.68
C ASP A 140 -25.47 3.65 13.44
N LYS A 141 -25.19 4.23 12.26
CA LYS A 141 -25.82 3.80 11.00
C LYS A 141 -25.49 2.35 10.65
N LYS A 142 -24.25 1.88 10.91
CA LYS A 142 -23.92 0.45 10.75
C LYS A 142 -24.73 -0.44 11.68
N GLN A 143 -24.94 -0.02 12.93
CA GLN A 143 -25.78 -0.77 13.88
C GLN A 143 -27.24 -0.84 13.42
N GLU A 144 -27.78 0.23 12.86
CA GLU A 144 -29.11 0.26 12.23
C GLU A 144 -29.19 -0.73 11.05
N LEU A 145 -28.25 -0.65 10.10
CA LEU A 145 -28.20 -1.55 8.94
C LEU A 145 -28.04 -3.02 9.34
N ALA A 146 -27.36 -3.31 10.45
CA ALA A 146 -27.25 -4.67 10.98
C ALA A 146 -28.58 -5.17 11.55
N LYS A 147 -29.31 -4.33 12.29
CA LYS A 147 -30.66 -4.66 12.80
C LYS A 147 -31.66 -4.89 11.68
N GLU A 148 -31.50 -4.20 10.55
CA GLU A 148 -32.31 -4.39 9.34
C GLU A 148 -31.88 -5.63 8.52
N GLY A 149 -30.81 -6.33 8.92
CA GLY A 149 -30.28 -7.49 8.21
C GLY A 149 -29.58 -7.16 6.89
N ILE A 150 -29.29 -5.88 6.62
CA ILE A 150 -28.62 -5.43 5.38
C ILE A 150 -27.13 -5.80 5.40
N ILE A 151 -26.53 -5.76 6.59
CA ILE A 151 -25.15 -6.18 6.87
C ILE A 151 -25.11 -7.11 8.09
N SER A 152 -24.04 -7.89 8.25
CA SER A 152 -23.80 -8.69 9.45
C SER A 152 -23.48 -7.84 10.69
N GLU A 153 -23.89 -8.31 11.87
CA GLU A 153 -23.49 -7.72 13.16
C GLU A 153 -21.96 -7.72 13.33
N TYR A 154 -21.29 -8.77 12.82
CA TYR A 154 -19.84 -8.83 12.80
C TYR A 154 -19.24 -7.65 12.03
N ALA A 155 -19.73 -7.33 10.82
CA ALA A 155 -19.28 -6.17 10.07
C ALA A 155 -19.58 -4.83 10.77
N ALA A 156 -20.73 -4.73 11.44
CA ALA A 156 -21.13 -3.52 12.17
C ALA A 156 -20.26 -3.23 13.39
N SER A 157 -19.63 -4.26 13.98
CA SER A 157 -18.70 -4.11 15.11
C SER A 157 -17.40 -3.37 14.75
N PHE A 158 -17.05 -3.29 13.46
CA PHE A 158 -15.81 -2.65 13.01
C PHE A 158 -15.91 -1.12 12.93
N VAL A 159 -14.96 -0.47 13.62
CA VAL A 159 -14.79 0.99 13.59
C VAL A 159 -14.26 1.51 12.24
N HIS A 160 -13.57 0.67 11.47
CA HIS A 160 -12.93 1.05 10.21
C HIS A 160 -13.36 0.14 9.07
N ASN A 161 -13.52 0.69 7.87
CA ASN A 161 -13.93 -0.07 6.67
C ASN A 161 -12.80 -0.89 6.01
N HIS A 162 -11.62 -0.98 6.64
CA HIS A 162 -10.42 -1.61 6.08
C HIS A 162 -10.07 -1.12 4.66
N ASN A 163 -10.39 0.14 4.38
CA ASN A 163 -10.04 0.88 3.19
C ASN A 163 -10.11 2.36 3.57
N GLN A 164 -8.98 3.06 3.61
CA GLN A 164 -8.90 4.45 4.07
C GLN A 164 -9.75 5.39 3.20
N PHE A 165 -9.82 5.15 1.89
CA PHE A 165 -10.61 6.00 0.99
C PHE A 165 -12.09 5.89 1.31
N ILE A 166 -12.61 4.67 1.50
CA ILE A 166 -14.00 4.44 1.90
C ILE A 166 -14.24 4.97 3.32
N ASP A 167 -13.33 4.69 4.25
CA ASP A 167 -13.45 5.11 5.66
C ASP A 167 -13.54 6.63 5.79
N ASP A 168 -12.64 7.38 5.14
CA ASP A 168 -12.67 8.84 5.16
C ASP A 168 -13.87 9.40 4.38
N THR A 169 -14.24 8.80 3.24
CA THR A 169 -15.40 9.26 2.46
C THR A 169 -16.68 9.17 3.29
N VAL A 170 -16.91 8.07 3.99
CA VAL A 170 -18.16 7.90 4.74
C VAL A 170 -18.16 8.76 6.01
N LYS A 171 -17.01 8.90 6.67
CA LYS A 171 -16.89 9.68 7.92
C LYS A 171 -16.85 11.19 7.69
N LYS A 172 -16.23 11.64 6.59
CA LYS A 172 -15.88 13.06 6.37
C LYS A 172 -16.42 13.60 5.03
N GLY A 173 -17.12 12.78 4.26
CA GLY A 173 -17.73 13.14 2.98
C GLY A 173 -16.72 13.46 1.88
N LEU A 174 -17.23 14.11 0.83
CA LEU A 174 -16.44 14.56 -0.30
C LEU A 174 -15.28 15.46 0.12
N ILE A 175 -15.48 16.32 1.13
CA ILE A 175 -14.42 17.20 1.63
C ILE A 175 -13.27 16.38 2.22
N GLY A 176 -13.58 15.35 3.01
CA GLY A 176 -12.58 14.46 3.56
C GLY A 176 -11.83 13.65 2.50
N LEU A 177 -12.54 13.16 1.49
CA LEU A 177 -11.92 12.44 0.37
C LEU A 177 -10.96 13.35 -0.40
N ILE A 178 -11.37 14.58 -0.72
CA ILE A 178 -10.52 15.56 -1.41
C ILE A 178 -9.29 15.88 -0.56
N ALA A 179 -9.45 16.10 0.74
CA ALA A 179 -8.33 16.34 1.65
C ALA A 179 -7.35 15.15 1.65
N LEU A 180 -7.85 13.91 1.75
CA LEU A 180 -7.03 12.70 1.67
C LEU A 180 -6.28 12.60 0.33
N LEU A 181 -6.94 12.92 -0.78
CA LEU A 181 -6.29 12.93 -2.10
C LEU A 181 -5.18 13.99 -2.16
N PHE A 182 -5.37 15.17 -1.57
CA PHE A 182 -4.31 16.18 -1.49
C PHE A 182 -3.10 15.72 -0.65
N VAL A 183 -3.33 14.99 0.43
CA VAL A 183 -2.25 14.38 1.24
C VAL A 183 -1.31 13.55 0.35
N PHE A 184 -1.84 12.85 -0.67
CA PHE A 184 -1.02 12.09 -1.61
C PHE A 184 -0.55 12.88 -2.82
N ILE A 185 -1.43 13.65 -3.48
CA ILE A 185 -1.15 14.28 -4.78
C ILE A 185 -0.11 15.38 -4.66
N VAL A 186 -0.13 16.18 -3.59
CA VAL A 186 0.82 17.29 -3.39
C VAL A 186 2.27 16.78 -3.32
N PRO A 187 2.64 15.87 -2.39
CA PRO A 187 4.00 15.35 -2.34
C PRO A 187 4.35 14.55 -3.59
N LEU A 188 3.40 13.79 -4.17
CA LEU A 188 3.64 13.03 -5.40
C LEU A 188 4.03 13.93 -6.57
N ARG A 189 3.29 15.03 -6.79
CA ARG A 189 3.62 16.03 -7.81
C ARG A 189 4.98 16.66 -7.57
N PHE A 190 5.30 16.98 -6.32
CA PHE A 190 6.63 17.49 -5.96
C PHE A 190 7.71 16.50 -6.38
N PHE A 191 7.64 15.23 -5.98
CA PHE A 191 8.69 14.25 -6.32
C PHE A 191 8.77 13.95 -7.82
N ILE A 192 7.63 13.86 -8.52
CA ILE A 192 7.60 13.67 -9.99
C ILE A 192 8.29 14.82 -10.72
N SER A 193 8.07 16.07 -10.28
CA SER A 193 8.69 17.24 -10.90
C SER A 193 10.23 17.23 -10.83
N ASN A 194 10.80 16.45 -9.91
CA ASN A 194 12.24 16.31 -9.70
C ASN A 194 12.87 15.12 -10.44
N LEU A 195 12.10 14.34 -11.21
CA LEU A 195 12.64 13.21 -11.98
C LEU A 195 13.45 13.64 -13.23
N LYS A 196 13.21 14.85 -13.75
CA LYS A 196 13.96 15.40 -14.88
C LYS A 196 15.31 15.93 -14.41
N THR A 197 16.27 15.04 -14.19
CA THR A 197 17.60 15.38 -13.70
C THR A 197 18.64 14.35 -14.13
N ASP A 198 19.85 14.83 -14.43
CA ASP A 198 21.01 13.98 -14.64
C ASP A 198 21.71 13.63 -13.31
N ASN A 199 21.44 14.38 -12.23
CA ASN A 199 22.00 14.12 -10.90
C ASN A 199 21.42 12.80 -10.32
N PRO A 200 22.24 11.77 -10.10
CA PRO A 200 21.78 10.46 -9.64
C PRO A 200 21.22 10.48 -8.21
N GLU A 201 21.72 11.37 -7.35
CA GLU A 201 21.24 11.53 -5.97
C GLU A 201 19.83 12.15 -5.96
N LEU A 202 19.62 13.20 -6.76
CA LEU A 202 18.29 13.82 -6.89
C LEU A 202 17.27 12.85 -7.49
N LEU A 203 17.67 12.06 -8.49
CA LEU A 203 16.83 11.02 -9.08
C LEU A 203 16.48 9.93 -8.06
N CYS A 204 17.43 9.52 -7.22
CA CYS A 204 17.23 8.57 -6.12
C CYS A 204 16.18 9.07 -5.14
N LEU A 205 16.40 10.24 -4.56
CA LEU A 205 15.52 10.81 -3.54
C LEU A 205 14.10 11.04 -4.07
N SER A 206 13.99 11.49 -5.31
CA SER A 206 12.69 11.68 -5.99
C SER A 206 11.98 10.35 -6.20
N SER A 207 12.69 9.31 -6.64
CA SER A 207 12.14 7.96 -6.80
C SER A 207 11.69 7.38 -5.46
N LEU A 208 12.47 7.57 -4.39
CA LEU A 208 12.08 7.18 -3.04
C LEU A 208 10.80 7.89 -2.59
N GLY A 209 10.71 9.20 -2.76
CA GLY A 209 9.48 9.94 -2.43
C GLY A 209 8.24 9.42 -3.16
N ILE A 210 8.34 9.13 -4.47
CA ILE A 210 7.23 8.60 -5.26
C ILE A 210 6.83 7.20 -4.81
N ILE A 211 7.82 6.32 -4.62
CA ILE A 211 7.58 4.96 -4.14
C ILE A 211 6.88 4.99 -2.80
N HIS A 212 7.25 5.90 -1.90
CA HIS A 212 6.64 6.03 -0.58
C HIS A 212 5.16 6.38 -0.68
N VAL A 213 4.88 7.46 -1.42
CA VAL A 213 3.51 7.94 -1.58
C VAL A 213 2.63 6.88 -2.23
N THR A 214 3.08 6.30 -3.33
CA THR A 214 2.32 5.29 -4.07
C THR A 214 2.14 3.99 -3.28
N SER A 215 3.16 3.53 -2.55
CA SER A 215 3.06 2.37 -1.66
C SER A 215 2.02 2.58 -0.57
N THR A 216 2.01 3.76 0.05
CA THR A 216 1.03 4.09 1.08
C THR A 216 -0.38 4.18 0.47
N MET A 217 -0.55 4.73 -0.74
CA MET A 217 -1.84 4.70 -1.44
C MET A 217 -2.34 3.27 -1.65
N PHE A 218 -1.49 2.35 -2.11
CA PHE A 218 -1.86 0.94 -2.29
C PHE A 218 -2.24 0.27 -0.98
N TYR A 219 -1.47 0.49 0.08
CA TYR A 219 -1.77 -0.07 1.40
C TYR A 219 -3.14 0.41 1.93
N ASN A 220 -3.50 1.66 1.64
CA ASN A 220 -4.76 2.27 2.03
C ASN A 220 -6.01 1.66 1.39
N PHE A 221 -5.90 0.84 0.33
CA PHE A 221 -7.03 0.06 -0.19
C PHE A 221 -7.43 -1.11 0.72
N SER A 222 -6.52 -1.53 1.60
CA SER A 222 -6.66 -2.75 2.42
C SER A 222 -6.68 -2.48 3.92
N GLN A 223 -6.33 -1.26 4.32
CA GLN A 223 -6.21 -0.86 5.71
C GLN A 223 -6.46 0.64 5.84
N SER A 224 -7.03 1.07 6.96
CA SER A 224 -7.13 2.49 7.30
C SER A 224 -5.83 2.98 7.94
N PHE A 225 -4.77 3.16 7.13
CA PHE A 225 -3.40 3.40 7.60
C PHE A 225 -3.28 4.64 8.50
N PHE A 226 -3.96 5.73 8.13
CA PHE A 226 -3.94 6.99 8.86
C PHE A 226 -4.84 7.01 10.10
N SER A 227 -5.56 5.92 10.36
CA SER A 227 -6.26 5.76 11.64
C SER A 227 -5.33 5.34 12.77
N HIS A 228 -4.13 4.84 12.43
CA HIS A 228 -3.10 4.49 13.40
C HIS A 228 -2.03 5.59 13.48
N ASN A 229 -1.63 5.96 14.69
CA ASN A 229 -0.62 7.00 14.90
C ASN A 229 0.72 6.64 14.21
N SER A 230 1.12 5.37 14.27
CA SER A 230 2.30 4.86 13.58
C SER A 230 2.25 5.11 12.07
N GLY A 231 1.09 4.93 11.43
CA GLY A 231 0.91 5.18 10.01
C GLY A 231 1.04 6.66 9.65
N ASN A 232 0.41 7.54 10.45
CA ASN A 232 0.55 8.99 10.27
C ASN A 232 2.01 9.43 10.38
N ILE A 233 2.68 9.10 11.49
CA ILE A 233 4.07 9.49 11.72
C ILE A 233 4.96 8.98 10.60
N PHE A 234 4.86 7.69 10.27
CA PHE A 234 5.69 7.08 9.23
C PHE A 234 5.54 7.76 7.87
N TYR A 235 4.31 8.11 7.49
CA TYR A 235 4.05 8.75 6.20
C TYR A 235 4.64 10.16 6.13
N PHE A 236 4.24 11.04 7.05
CA PHE A 236 4.61 12.45 7.01
C PHE A 236 6.09 12.67 7.29
N PHE A 237 6.66 11.92 8.23
CA PHE A 237 8.08 12.02 8.56
C PHE A 237 8.98 11.73 7.36
N LEU A 238 8.72 10.64 6.64
CA LEU A 238 9.52 10.27 5.46
C LEU A 238 9.33 11.25 4.30
N ILE A 239 8.13 11.82 4.12
CA ILE A 239 7.92 12.88 3.12
C ILE A 239 8.79 14.09 3.42
N VAL A 240 8.78 14.56 4.68
CA VAL A 240 9.57 15.72 5.09
C VAL A 240 11.06 15.46 4.91
N ILE A 241 11.55 14.26 5.28
CA ILE A 241 12.95 13.87 5.07
C ILE A 241 13.33 13.92 3.59
N PHE A 242 12.56 13.27 2.71
CA PHE A 242 12.89 13.23 1.29
C PHE A 242 12.78 14.62 0.65
N TYR A 243 11.79 15.41 1.05
CA TYR A 243 11.66 16.81 0.62
C TYR A 243 12.89 17.64 1.01
N ALA A 244 13.29 17.58 2.28
CA ALA A 244 14.43 18.33 2.80
C ALA A 244 15.73 17.90 2.14
N ALA A 245 15.95 16.59 1.96
CA ALA A 245 17.12 16.06 1.27
C ALA A 245 17.21 16.56 -0.19
N ILE A 246 16.09 16.56 -0.92
CA ILE A 246 16.03 17.12 -2.28
C ILE A 246 16.41 18.60 -2.30
N LYS A 247 15.90 19.39 -1.35
CA LYS A 247 16.23 20.82 -1.24
C LYS A 247 17.72 21.05 -0.98
N VAL A 248 18.33 20.26 -0.08
CA VAL A 248 19.77 20.34 0.20
C VAL A 248 20.60 20.00 -1.03
N VAL A 249 20.26 18.94 -1.77
CA VAL A 249 20.99 18.54 -2.98
C VAL A 249 20.90 19.63 -4.06
N LYS A 250 19.72 20.22 -4.26
CA LYS A 250 19.52 21.33 -5.21
C LYS A 250 20.28 22.60 -4.87
N ASN A 251 20.48 22.88 -3.58
CA ASN A 251 21.22 24.08 -3.16
C ASN A 251 22.75 23.91 -3.32
N LYS A 252 23.23 22.67 -3.51
CA LYS A 252 24.66 22.35 -3.72
C LYS A 252 25.06 22.26 -5.20
N SER A 253 24.08 22.15 -6.11
CA SER A 253 24.26 22.04 -7.57
C SER A 253 24.14 23.39 -8.24
#